data_AF-A0A2D5YI97-F1
#
_entry.id   AF-A0A2D5YI97-F1
#
_cell.length_a   1.000
_cell.length_b   1.000
_cell.length_c   1.000
_cell.angle_alpha   90.00
_cell.angle_beta   90.00
_cell.angle_gamma   90.00
#
_symmetry.space_group_name_H-M   'P 1'
#
loop_
_entity.id
_entity.type
_entity.pdbx_description
1 polymer ?
#
loop_
_entity_poly.entity_id
_entity_poly.type
_entity_poly.pdbx_seq_one_letter_code
_entity_poly.pdbx_strand_id
1 'polypeptide(L)'
;MKEPGRGEVAQLWLMLLPRPLELNAAATVTGLEPTLVANLVTQPEATEFIAQEIVGDDMQLRARYGWLLERLRGQMRLRKHEWNLLGKRLRHQLGPHVEHHWSEDDKITRDLDLRPVGEWVLNELSFTGGFALWFRENEQEGGADLSTLASQAAGAPVEARGELEFDRSRLELLEGLPQRVLRALSNMSPAGKLAYRSLELAVMKGLAQGSSTVEQRMRETARPWWKFWN
;
A
#
# COMPACT_ATOMS: atom_id res chain seq x y z
N MET A 1 -20.32 0.44 -3.89
CA MET A 1 -19.85 1.33 -4.97
C MET A 1 -19.06 0.49 -5.95
N LYS A 2 -19.17 0.73 -7.26
CA LYS A 2 -18.36 0.01 -8.25
C LYS A 2 -16.90 0.47 -8.13
N GLU A 3 -15.98 -0.42 -8.46
CA GLU A 3 -14.54 -0.13 -8.60
C GLU A 3 -14.16 -0.20 -10.09
N PRO A 4 -12.99 0.32 -10.52
CA PRO A 4 -12.58 0.27 -11.92
C PRO A 4 -12.48 -1.17 -12.47
N GLY A 5 -12.41 -2.16 -11.57
CA GLY A 5 -12.58 -3.57 -11.90
C GLY A 5 -11.29 -4.22 -12.38
N ARG A 6 -11.41 -4.98 -13.46
CA ARG A 6 -10.34 -5.69 -14.17
C ARG A 6 -10.29 -5.17 -15.61
N GLY A 7 -9.17 -5.33 -16.30
CA GLY A 7 -9.04 -4.94 -17.72
C GLY A 7 -8.70 -3.47 -17.95
N GLU A 8 -9.12 -2.94 -19.10
CA GLU A 8 -8.58 -1.70 -19.67
C GLU A 8 -8.89 -0.46 -18.84
N VAL A 9 -10.08 -0.37 -18.24
CA VAL A 9 -10.44 0.75 -17.34
C VAL A 9 -9.55 0.77 -16.10
N ALA A 10 -9.24 -0.40 -15.55
CA ALA A 10 -8.36 -0.53 -14.38
C ALA A 10 -6.91 -0.18 -14.73
N GLN A 11 -6.42 -0.66 -15.87
CA GLN A 11 -5.08 -0.33 -16.37
C GLN A 11 -4.95 1.18 -16.63
N LEU A 12 -5.91 1.77 -17.35
CA LEU A 12 -5.94 3.19 -17.65
C LEU A 12 -6.03 4.04 -16.38
N TRP A 13 -6.86 3.64 -15.40
CA TRP A 13 -6.94 4.34 -14.12
C TRP A 13 -5.60 4.36 -13.39
N LEU A 14 -4.87 3.22 -13.32
CA LEU A 14 -3.56 3.14 -12.68
C LEU A 14 -2.53 4.05 -13.36
N MET A 15 -2.49 4.04 -14.70
CA MET A 15 -1.55 4.86 -15.47
C MET A 15 -1.80 6.37 -15.36
N LEU A 16 -3.02 6.76 -15.01
CA LEU A 16 -3.39 8.17 -14.81
C LEU A 16 -3.19 8.65 -13.36
N LEU A 17 -2.78 7.79 -12.44
CA LEU A 17 -2.53 8.17 -11.03
C LEU A 17 -1.32 9.08 -10.85
N PRO A 18 -0.16 8.84 -11.50
CA PRO A 18 1.02 9.70 -11.33
C PRO A 18 0.79 11.09 -11.90
N ARG A 19 0.15 11.15 -13.07
CA ARG A 19 -0.10 12.41 -13.78
C ARG A 19 -1.27 12.31 -14.76
N PRO A 20 -1.88 13.46 -15.12
CA PRO A 20 -2.76 13.57 -16.27
C PRO A 20 -2.03 13.19 -17.56
N LEU A 21 -2.75 12.60 -18.51
CA LEU A 21 -2.21 12.27 -19.83
C LEU A 21 -3.19 12.69 -20.92
N GLU A 22 -2.67 13.17 -22.04
CA GLU A 22 -3.44 13.26 -23.28
C GLU A 22 -3.86 11.86 -23.75
N LEU A 23 -4.90 11.80 -24.58
CA LEU A 23 -5.45 10.53 -25.07
C LEU A 23 -4.41 9.65 -25.77
N ASN A 24 -3.59 10.22 -26.66
CA ASN A 24 -2.57 9.47 -27.39
C ASN A 24 -1.42 9.02 -26.47
N ALA A 25 -1.07 9.83 -25.47
CA ALA A 25 -0.08 9.44 -24.47
C ALA A 25 -0.61 8.28 -23.60
N ALA A 26 -1.87 8.35 -23.16
CA ALA A 26 -2.53 7.29 -22.41
C ALA A 26 -2.60 5.98 -23.21
N ALA A 27 -2.95 6.06 -24.50
CA ALA A 27 -2.93 4.92 -25.42
C ALA A 27 -1.52 4.29 -25.52
N THR A 28 -0.50 5.11 -25.69
CA THR A 28 0.90 4.67 -25.81
C THR A 28 1.36 3.91 -24.55
N VAL A 29 1.15 4.47 -23.36
CA VAL A 29 1.64 3.86 -22.12
C VAL A 29 0.83 2.63 -21.69
N THR A 30 -0.45 2.57 -22.07
CA THR A 30 -1.28 1.38 -21.81
C THR A 30 -1.13 0.29 -22.87
N GLY A 31 -0.59 0.62 -24.05
CA GLY A 31 -0.57 -0.26 -25.21
C GLY A 31 -1.96 -0.48 -25.84
N LEU A 32 -2.94 0.34 -25.49
CA LEU A 32 -4.30 0.29 -26.04
C LEU A 32 -4.40 1.13 -27.31
N GLU A 33 -5.32 0.76 -28.19
CA GLU A 33 -5.64 1.58 -29.37
C GLU A 33 -6.22 2.95 -28.94
N PRO A 34 -5.81 4.08 -29.54
CA PRO A 34 -6.35 5.40 -29.21
C PRO A 34 -7.88 5.47 -29.30
N THR A 35 -8.48 4.79 -30.28
CA THR A 35 -9.94 4.71 -30.44
C THR A 35 -10.60 3.96 -29.29
N LEU A 36 -9.96 2.92 -28.76
CA LEU A 36 -10.43 2.21 -27.59
C LEU A 36 -10.37 3.11 -26.35
N VAL A 37 -9.26 3.83 -26.14
CA VAL A 37 -9.15 4.80 -25.03
C VAL A 37 -10.25 5.85 -25.13
N ALA A 38 -10.49 6.42 -26.32
CA ALA A 38 -11.57 7.40 -26.56
C ALA A 38 -12.96 6.85 -26.19
N ASN A 39 -13.23 5.61 -26.59
CA ASN A 39 -14.49 4.93 -26.29
C ASN A 39 -14.63 4.65 -24.79
N LEU A 40 -13.56 4.18 -24.12
CA LEU A 40 -13.60 3.88 -22.69
C LEU A 40 -13.93 5.14 -21.89
N VAL A 41 -13.24 6.25 -22.13
CA VAL A 41 -13.41 7.46 -21.31
C VAL A 41 -14.76 8.17 -21.49
N THR A 42 -15.54 7.80 -22.51
CA THR A 42 -16.89 8.30 -22.77
C THR A 42 -17.99 7.37 -22.25
N GLN A 43 -17.65 6.14 -21.86
CA GLN A 43 -18.62 5.21 -21.26
C GLN A 43 -19.03 5.68 -19.85
N PRO A 44 -20.33 5.72 -19.52
CA PRO A 44 -20.82 6.16 -18.22
C PRO A 44 -20.10 5.50 -17.04
N GLU A 45 -19.86 4.19 -17.13
CA GLU A 45 -19.19 3.40 -16.09
C GLU A 45 -17.76 3.85 -15.84
N ALA A 46 -17.02 4.23 -16.88
CA ALA A 46 -15.63 4.66 -16.74
C ALA A 46 -15.50 6.10 -16.24
N THR A 47 -16.50 6.96 -16.50
CA THR A 47 -16.47 8.37 -16.05
C THR A 47 -16.51 8.56 -14.53
N GLU A 48 -16.91 7.52 -13.78
CA GLU A 48 -16.76 7.48 -12.32
C GLU A 48 -15.28 7.47 -11.89
N PHE A 49 -14.42 6.89 -12.72
CA PHE A 49 -13.01 6.63 -12.42
C PHE A 49 -12.06 7.54 -13.19
N ILE A 50 -12.46 8.04 -14.36
CA ILE A 50 -11.62 8.84 -15.24
C ILE A 50 -12.34 10.15 -15.58
N ALA A 51 -11.69 11.27 -15.30
CA ALA A 51 -12.14 12.60 -15.70
C ALA A 51 -11.52 12.98 -17.04
N GLN A 52 -12.28 13.71 -17.85
CA GLN A 52 -11.76 14.45 -19.00
C GLN A 52 -11.73 15.93 -18.62
N GLU A 53 -10.63 16.62 -18.94
CA GLU A 53 -10.45 18.04 -18.68
C GLU A 53 -9.78 18.70 -19.89
N ILE A 54 -10.29 19.86 -20.31
CA ILE A 54 -9.67 20.66 -21.36
C ILE A 54 -8.65 21.59 -20.73
N VAL A 55 -7.38 21.46 -21.13
CA VAL A 55 -6.26 22.29 -20.66
C VAL A 55 -5.63 22.97 -21.87
N GLY A 56 -5.97 24.24 -22.09
CA GLY A 56 -5.65 24.92 -23.33
C GLY A 56 -6.50 24.38 -24.48
N ASP A 57 -5.86 23.93 -25.56
CA ASP A 57 -6.52 23.33 -26.72
C ASP A 57 -6.56 21.79 -26.66
N ASP A 58 -5.93 21.19 -25.64
CA ASP A 58 -5.77 19.73 -25.53
C ASP A 58 -6.69 19.11 -24.46
N MET A 59 -7.21 17.93 -24.78
CA MET A 59 -8.00 17.12 -23.84
C MET A 59 -7.08 16.19 -23.04
N GLN A 60 -7.10 16.34 -21.72
CA GLN A 60 -6.37 15.49 -20.78
C GLN A 60 -7.31 14.57 -20.00
N LEU A 61 -6.82 13.36 -19.72
CA LEU A 61 -7.44 12.35 -18.89
C LEU A 61 -6.82 12.40 -17.49
N ARG A 62 -7.64 12.23 -16.45
CA ARG A 62 -7.19 12.21 -15.05
C ARG A 62 -7.85 11.11 -14.25
N ALA A 63 -7.09 10.44 -13.38
CA ALA A 63 -7.67 9.50 -12.43
C ALA A 63 -8.52 10.21 -11.37
N ARG A 64 -9.72 9.67 -11.12
CA ARG A 64 -10.59 10.07 -10.01
C ARG A 64 -10.35 9.14 -8.82
N TYR A 65 -10.23 9.76 -7.64
CA TYR A 65 -10.00 9.05 -6.37
C TYR A 65 -11.29 8.84 -5.56
N GLY A 66 -12.43 9.38 -6.03
CA GLY A 66 -13.69 9.41 -5.28
C GLY A 66 -14.12 8.02 -4.81
N TRP A 67 -14.15 7.05 -5.72
CA TRP A 67 -14.52 5.67 -5.42
C TRP A 67 -13.62 5.04 -4.34
N LEU A 68 -12.30 5.28 -4.40
CA LEU A 68 -11.33 4.72 -3.47
C LEU A 68 -11.53 5.31 -2.08
N LEU A 69 -11.68 6.64 -1.99
CA LEU A 69 -11.89 7.32 -0.71
C LEU A 69 -13.20 6.88 -0.05
N GLU A 70 -14.27 6.72 -0.82
CA GLU A 70 -15.54 6.22 -0.30
C GLU A 70 -15.46 4.75 0.10
N ARG A 71 -14.75 3.91 -0.66
CA ARG A 71 -14.50 2.52 -0.28
C ARG A 71 -13.73 2.42 1.04
N LEU A 72 -12.71 3.25 1.23
CA LEU A 72 -11.96 3.34 2.49
C LEU A 72 -12.85 3.82 3.64
N ARG A 73 -13.75 4.79 3.40
CA ARG A 73 -14.73 5.24 4.41
C ARG A 73 -15.65 4.13 4.88
N GLY A 74 -16.01 3.21 4.00
CA GLY A 74 -16.77 2.01 4.37
C GLY A 74 -16.02 1.02 5.26
N GLN A 75 -14.69 1.05 5.27
CA GLN A 75 -13.84 0.09 6.00
C GLN A 75 -13.19 0.65 7.26
N MET A 76 -13.09 1.97 7.39
CA MET A 76 -12.34 2.63 8.45
C MET A 76 -13.16 3.69 9.17
N ARG A 77 -12.96 3.82 10.48
CA ARG A 77 -13.58 4.88 11.30
C ARG A 77 -12.55 5.96 11.65
N LEU A 78 -12.45 6.97 10.78
CA LEU A 78 -11.59 8.14 10.99
C LEU A 78 -12.41 9.42 11.23
N ARG A 79 -11.80 10.39 11.92
CA ARG A 79 -12.32 11.76 12.09
C ARG A 79 -12.17 12.53 10.78
N LYS A 80 -12.96 13.62 10.63
CA LYS A 80 -12.94 14.47 9.41
C LYS A 80 -11.53 14.92 9.01
N HIS A 81 -10.72 15.40 9.96
CA HIS A 81 -9.36 15.86 9.68
C HIS A 81 -8.42 14.71 9.27
N GLU A 82 -8.57 13.52 9.86
CA GLU A 82 -7.81 12.31 9.49
C GLU A 82 -8.16 11.87 8.06
N TRP A 83 -9.43 11.93 7.67
CA TRP A 83 -9.86 11.70 6.28
C TRP A 83 -9.27 12.71 5.30
N ASN A 84 -9.20 13.99 5.69
CA ASN A 84 -8.60 15.02 4.86
C ASN A 84 -7.10 14.77 4.65
N LEU A 85 -6.38 14.38 5.71
CA LEU A 85 -4.96 14.03 5.63
C LEU A 85 -4.72 12.81 4.75
N LEU A 86 -5.46 11.71 4.97
CA LEU A 86 -5.35 10.50 4.16
C LEU A 86 -5.68 10.78 2.70
N GLY A 87 -6.80 11.47 2.43
CA GLY A 87 -7.19 11.82 1.07
C GLY A 87 -6.18 12.72 0.38
N LYS A 88 -5.55 13.66 1.09
CA LYS A 88 -4.44 14.45 0.57
C LYS A 88 -3.23 13.56 0.26
N ARG A 89 -2.80 12.70 1.19
CA ARG A 89 -1.64 11.81 0.98
C ARG A 89 -1.85 10.92 -0.24
N LEU A 90 -2.99 10.23 -0.35
CA LEU A 90 -3.28 9.34 -1.48
C LEU A 90 -3.24 10.07 -2.83
N ARG A 91 -3.80 11.28 -2.91
CA ARG A 91 -3.78 12.09 -4.14
C ARG A 91 -2.38 12.50 -4.58
N HIS A 92 -1.42 12.58 -3.67
CA HIS A 92 -0.05 13.03 -3.99
C HIS A 92 0.91 11.84 -4.13
N GLN A 93 0.66 10.73 -3.43
CA GLN A 93 1.65 9.68 -3.22
C GLN A 93 1.24 8.32 -3.80
N LEU A 94 -0.05 8.09 -4.08
CA LEU A 94 -0.46 6.83 -4.70
C LEU A 94 0.07 6.72 -6.14
N GLY A 95 0.08 7.81 -6.90
CA GLY A 95 0.65 7.86 -8.24
C GLY A 95 2.14 7.50 -8.28
N PRO A 96 3.02 8.26 -7.58
CA PRO A 96 4.44 7.94 -7.49
C PRO A 96 4.71 6.51 -6.99
N HIS A 97 3.91 6.03 -6.03
CA HIS A 97 4.02 4.65 -5.55
C HIS A 97 3.74 3.61 -6.63
N VAL A 98 2.68 3.81 -7.43
CA VAL A 98 2.34 2.92 -8.54
C VAL A 98 3.41 2.97 -9.64
N GLU A 99 3.90 4.15 -9.97
CA GLU A 99 4.98 4.33 -10.94
C GLU A 99 6.26 3.59 -10.51
N HIS A 100 6.64 3.71 -9.23
CA HIS A 100 7.89 3.12 -8.75
C HIS A 100 7.82 1.62 -8.45
N HIS A 101 6.73 1.14 -7.84
CA HIS A 101 6.67 -0.22 -7.32
C HIS A 101 5.82 -1.18 -8.16
N TRP A 102 4.94 -0.65 -9.02
CA TRP A 102 3.95 -1.42 -9.77
C TRP A 102 4.11 -1.27 -11.27
N SER A 103 5.15 -0.58 -11.71
CA SER A 103 5.42 -0.34 -13.13
C SER A 103 6.86 -0.69 -13.47
N GLU A 104 7.06 -1.26 -14.66
CA GLU A 104 8.35 -1.49 -15.29
C GLU A 104 8.23 -1.01 -16.75
N ASP A 105 9.19 -0.24 -17.25
CA ASP A 105 9.15 0.37 -18.59
C ASP A 105 7.80 1.07 -18.91
N ASP A 106 7.31 1.89 -17.97
CA ASP A 106 6.03 2.60 -18.03
C ASP A 106 4.79 1.70 -18.17
N LYS A 107 4.89 0.41 -17.82
CA LYS A 107 3.77 -0.55 -17.88
C LYS A 107 3.45 -1.14 -16.52
N ILE A 108 2.17 -1.21 -16.19
CA ILE A 108 1.69 -1.87 -14.95
C ILE A 108 2.07 -3.35 -14.96
N THR A 109 2.77 -3.81 -13.92
CA THR A 109 3.19 -5.19 -13.72
C THR A 109 2.23 -6.01 -12.85
N ARG A 110 1.17 -5.38 -12.32
CA ARG A 110 0.16 -6.06 -11.51
C ARG A 110 -0.78 -6.87 -12.41
N ASP A 111 -0.96 -8.13 -12.06
CA ASP A 111 -1.92 -9.02 -12.71
C ASP A 111 -3.36 -8.61 -12.33
N LEU A 112 -4.00 -7.87 -13.24
CA LEU A 112 -5.38 -7.40 -13.09
C LEU A 112 -6.41 -8.47 -13.46
N ASP A 113 -6.00 -9.59 -14.06
CA ASP A 113 -6.88 -10.73 -14.34
C ASP A 113 -7.10 -11.55 -13.06
N LEU A 114 -6.03 -11.71 -12.26
CA LEU A 114 -6.07 -12.41 -10.97
C LEU A 114 -6.92 -11.66 -9.94
N ARG A 115 -6.76 -10.34 -9.82
CA ARG A 115 -7.45 -9.51 -8.81
C ARG A 115 -7.85 -8.14 -9.37
N PRO A 116 -9.02 -7.60 -9.00
CA PRO A 116 -9.40 -6.25 -9.41
C PRO A 116 -8.48 -5.20 -8.78
N VAL A 117 -8.36 -4.04 -9.43
CA VAL A 117 -7.46 -2.98 -9.00
C VAL A 117 -7.74 -2.48 -7.58
N GLY A 118 -8.99 -2.43 -7.14
CA GLY A 118 -9.29 -2.01 -5.78
C GLY A 118 -8.86 -3.03 -4.75
N GLU A 119 -8.83 -4.33 -5.06
CA GLU A 119 -8.20 -5.30 -4.17
C GLU A 119 -6.70 -5.08 -4.06
N TRP A 120 -6.00 -4.87 -5.19
CA TRP A 120 -4.58 -4.53 -5.19
C TRP A 120 -4.28 -3.28 -4.34
N VAL A 121 -5.00 -2.18 -4.57
CA VAL A 121 -4.78 -0.91 -3.86
C VAL A 121 -5.10 -1.03 -2.38
N LEU A 122 -6.20 -1.69 -2.00
CA LEU A 122 -6.56 -1.82 -0.58
C LEU A 122 -5.58 -2.74 0.16
N ASN A 123 -5.14 -3.82 -0.47
CA ASN A 123 -4.14 -4.72 0.12
C ASN A 123 -2.81 -3.99 0.31
N GLU A 124 -2.38 -3.18 -0.66
CA GLU A 124 -1.18 -2.36 -0.57
C GLU A 124 -1.25 -1.37 0.58
N LEU A 125 -2.33 -0.61 0.66
CA LEU A 125 -2.54 0.36 1.73
C LEU A 125 -2.56 -0.31 3.11
N SER A 126 -3.17 -1.49 3.20
CA SER A 126 -3.21 -2.27 4.44
C SER A 126 -1.84 -2.81 4.81
N PHE A 127 -1.13 -3.40 3.84
CA PHE A 127 0.19 -4.00 3.99
C PHE A 127 1.24 -2.95 4.38
N THR A 128 1.35 -1.88 3.60
CA THR A 128 2.22 -0.72 3.90
C THR A 128 1.83 -0.08 5.22
N GLY A 129 0.53 -0.02 5.55
CA GLY A 129 0.05 0.47 6.85
C GLY A 129 0.57 -0.34 8.03
N GLY A 130 0.70 -1.67 7.88
CA GLY A 130 1.29 -2.55 8.87
C GLY A 130 2.77 -2.28 9.12
N PHE A 131 3.56 -2.18 8.05
CA PHE A 131 4.99 -1.86 8.17
C PHE A 131 5.23 -0.44 8.71
N ALA A 132 4.54 0.56 8.16
CA ALA A 132 4.67 1.94 8.60
C ALA A 132 4.31 2.09 10.09
N LEU A 133 3.32 1.32 10.58
CA LEU A 133 2.97 1.29 11.99
C LEU A 133 4.09 0.67 12.84
N TRP A 134 4.66 -0.45 12.39
CA TRP A 134 5.75 -1.11 13.11
C TRP A 134 6.95 -0.18 13.26
N PHE A 135 7.41 0.45 12.16
CA PHE A 135 8.53 1.39 12.22
C PHE A 135 8.21 2.61 13.10
N ARG A 136 6.98 3.14 13.05
CA ARG A 136 6.56 4.24 13.94
C ARG A 136 6.69 3.90 15.42
N GLU A 137 6.45 2.64 15.79
CA GLU A 137 6.41 2.19 17.18
C GLU A 137 7.78 1.76 17.71
N ASN A 138 8.66 1.29 16.83
CA ASN A 138 9.92 0.66 17.22
C ASN A 138 11.16 1.46 16.79
N GLU A 139 11.06 2.41 15.86
CA GLU A 139 12.22 3.16 15.38
C GLU A 139 12.40 4.50 16.09
N GLN A 140 13.63 4.77 16.53
CA GLN A 140 14.04 6.01 17.17
C GLN A 140 15.34 6.53 16.57
N GLU A 141 15.81 7.68 17.06
CA GLU A 141 17.13 8.20 16.75
C GLU A 141 18.20 7.16 17.16
N GLY A 142 18.96 6.67 16.17
CA GLY A 142 19.94 5.60 16.35
C GLY A 142 19.43 4.17 16.12
N GLY A 143 18.30 3.99 15.40
CA GLY A 143 17.84 2.69 14.89
C GLY A 143 16.57 2.17 15.54
N ALA A 144 16.18 0.95 15.18
CA ALA A 144 15.04 0.27 15.79
C ALA A 144 15.41 -0.21 17.19
N ASP A 145 14.61 0.18 18.19
CA ASP A 145 14.60 -0.42 19.52
C ASP A 145 13.98 -1.80 19.43
N LEU A 146 14.82 -2.82 19.56
CA LEU A 146 14.45 -4.23 19.50
C LEU A 146 14.36 -4.84 20.90
N SER A 147 14.56 -4.05 21.97
CA SER A 147 14.71 -4.54 23.34
C SER A 147 13.50 -5.33 23.81
N THR A 148 12.29 -4.92 23.43
CA THR A 148 11.06 -5.67 23.75
C THR A 148 11.08 -7.06 23.10
N LEU A 149 11.38 -7.13 21.81
CA LEU A 149 11.43 -8.39 21.06
C LEU A 149 12.62 -9.26 21.50
N ALA A 150 13.77 -8.65 21.81
CA ALA A 150 14.96 -9.32 22.32
C ALA A 150 14.79 -9.84 23.75
N SER A 151 14.05 -9.12 24.59
CA SER A 151 13.73 -9.59 25.93
C SER A 151 12.77 -10.78 25.89
N GLN A 152 11.77 -10.73 24.99
CA GLN A 152 10.87 -11.85 24.73
C GLN A 152 11.63 -13.08 24.19
N ALA A 153 12.55 -12.85 23.25
CA ALA A 153 13.45 -13.84 22.70
C ALA A 153 14.28 -14.56 23.78
N ALA A 154 14.96 -13.77 24.61
CA ALA A 154 15.89 -14.26 25.61
C ALA A 154 15.18 -14.80 26.86
N GLY A 155 13.92 -14.45 27.09
CA GLY A 155 13.22 -14.76 28.35
C GLY A 155 13.81 -14.01 29.56
N ALA A 156 14.57 -12.95 29.32
CA ALA A 156 15.23 -12.10 30.31
C ALA A 156 15.35 -10.68 29.74
N PRO A 157 15.51 -9.64 30.58
CA PRO A 157 15.71 -8.27 30.09
C PRO A 157 16.96 -8.18 29.21
N VAL A 158 16.79 -7.70 27.98
CA VAL A 158 17.85 -7.46 27.01
C VAL A 158 17.62 -6.11 26.37
N GLU A 159 18.64 -5.25 26.42
CA GLU A 159 18.69 -4.05 25.59
C GLU A 159 19.26 -4.41 24.22
N ALA A 160 18.53 -4.05 23.16
CA ALA A 160 18.93 -4.34 21.79
C ALA A 160 18.51 -3.20 20.87
N ARG A 161 19.44 -2.77 20.02
CA ARG A 161 19.17 -1.87 18.90
C ARG A 161 19.70 -2.48 17.62
N GLY A 162 19.03 -2.20 16.51
CA GLY A 162 19.47 -2.67 15.21
C GLY A 162 18.94 -1.83 14.08
N GLU A 163 19.65 -1.86 12.96
CA GLU A 163 19.17 -1.35 11.69
C GLU A 163 18.46 -2.48 10.95
N LEU A 164 17.30 -2.17 10.37
CA LEU A 164 16.56 -3.10 9.53
C LEU A 164 16.66 -2.67 8.08
N GLU A 165 17.22 -3.56 7.27
CA GLU A 165 17.20 -3.43 5.82
C GLU A 165 15.77 -3.67 5.33
N PHE A 166 15.13 -2.60 4.88
CA PHE A 166 13.76 -2.58 4.39
C PHE A 166 13.65 -1.53 3.30
N ASP A 167 12.89 -1.82 2.26
CA ASP A 167 12.63 -0.85 1.18
C ASP A 167 11.77 0.32 1.70
N ARG A 168 12.46 1.37 2.18
CA ARG A 168 11.84 2.51 2.85
C ARG A 168 11.01 3.37 1.90
N SER A 169 11.31 3.38 0.61
CA SER A 169 10.54 4.17 -0.37
C SER A 169 9.07 3.75 -0.38
N ARG A 170 8.79 2.46 -0.12
CA ARG A 170 7.42 1.95 0.00
C ARG A 170 6.62 2.59 1.14
N LEU A 171 7.28 3.05 2.20
CA LEU A 171 6.64 3.72 3.34
C LEU A 171 6.25 5.16 3.01
N GLU A 172 6.84 5.76 1.99
CA GLU A 172 6.52 7.12 1.54
C GLU A 172 5.03 7.23 1.16
N LEU A 173 4.37 6.16 0.71
CA LEU A 173 2.93 6.18 0.47
C LEU A 173 2.12 6.71 1.68
N LEU A 174 2.54 6.39 2.91
CA LEU A 174 1.80 6.66 4.14
C LEU A 174 2.54 7.56 5.14
N GLU A 175 3.71 8.08 4.76
CA GLU A 175 4.53 8.93 5.60
C GLU A 175 3.78 10.22 6.02
N GLY A 176 4.02 10.67 7.25
CA GLY A 176 3.37 11.85 7.83
C GLY A 176 1.94 11.62 8.31
N LEU A 177 1.31 10.46 8.01
CA LEU A 177 0.00 10.14 8.56
C LEU A 177 0.09 9.86 10.08
N PRO A 178 -0.93 10.23 10.88
CA PRO A 178 -0.95 9.89 12.30
C PRO A 178 -0.99 8.38 12.54
N GLN A 179 -0.41 7.91 13.65
CA GLN A 179 -0.39 6.49 14.03
C GLN A 179 -1.80 5.86 14.06
N ARG A 180 -2.83 6.63 14.46
CA ARG A 180 -4.22 6.16 14.44
C ARG A 180 -4.73 5.85 13.03
N VAL A 181 -4.30 6.61 12.02
CA VAL A 181 -4.61 6.35 10.62
C VAL A 181 -3.86 5.09 10.14
N LEU A 182 -2.57 4.96 10.48
CA LEU A 182 -1.79 3.76 10.16
C LEU A 182 -2.40 2.48 10.78
N ARG A 183 -2.83 2.55 12.05
CA ARG A 183 -3.56 1.47 12.72
C ARG A 183 -4.86 1.13 11.99
N ALA A 184 -5.61 2.12 11.55
CA ALA A 184 -6.84 1.87 10.80
C ALA A 184 -6.55 1.19 9.45
N LEU A 185 -5.54 1.64 8.72
CA LEU A 185 -5.11 1.05 7.44
C LEU A 185 -4.63 -0.41 7.62
N SER A 186 -3.74 -0.64 8.59
CA SER A 186 -3.23 -1.97 8.94
C SER A 186 -4.36 -2.95 9.30
N ASN A 187 -5.44 -2.47 9.90
CA ASN A 187 -6.58 -3.30 10.30
C ASN A 187 -7.67 -3.46 9.22
N MET A 188 -7.55 -2.82 8.06
CA MET A 188 -8.52 -2.99 6.96
C MET A 188 -8.60 -4.43 6.45
N SER A 189 -7.47 -5.16 6.48
CA SER A 189 -7.38 -6.53 5.98
C SER A 189 -6.39 -7.36 6.82
N PRO A 190 -6.40 -8.70 6.71
CA PRO A 190 -5.38 -9.54 7.31
C PRO A 190 -3.95 -9.21 6.86
N ALA A 191 -3.78 -8.69 5.63
CA ALA A 191 -2.47 -8.39 5.06
C ALA A 191 -1.69 -7.37 5.91
N GLY A 192 -2.35 -6.33 6.44
CA GLY A 192 -1.68 -5.34 7.28
C GLY A 192 -1.25 -5.87 8.64
N LYS A 193 -2.02 -6.77 9.26
CA LYS A 193 -1.60 -7.45 10.49
C LYS A 193 -0.43 -8.39 10.23
N LEU A 194 -0.46 -9.13 9.12
CA LEU A 194 0.62 -10.00 8.69
C LEU A 194 1.91 -9.21 8.42
N ALA A 195 1.81 -8.06 7.74
CA ALA A 195 2.96 -7.18 7.49
C ALA A 195 3.64 -6.77 8.81
N TYR A 196 2.86 -6.22 9.76
CA TYR A 196 3.38 -5.83 11.07
C TYR A 196 4.07 -7.01 11.79
N ARG A 197 3.41 -8.18 11.85
CA ARG A 197 3.96 -9.37 12.51
C ARG A 197 5.16 -9.97 11.79
N SER A 198 5.25 -9.81 10.47
CA SER A 198 6.38 -10.34 9.70
C SER A 198 7.70 -9.63 10.06
N LEU A 199 7.67 -8.32 10.39
CA LEU A 199 8.85 -7.62 10.89
C LEU A 199 9.26 -8.10 12.28
N GLU A 200 8.31 -8.29 13.19
CA GLU A 200 8.61 -8.87 14.51
C GLU A 200 9.28 -10.26 14.37
N LEU A 201 8.76 -11.11 13.49
CA LEU A 201 9.32 -12.44 13.25
C LEU A 201 10.69 -12.38 12.59
N ALA A 202 10.91 -11.47 11.64
CA ALA A 202 12.21 -11.28 11.00
C ALA A 202 13.26 -10.83 12.03
N VAL A 203 12.92 -9.87 12.88
CA VAL A 203 13.75 -9.41 14.01
C VAL A 203 14.05 -10.57 14.96
N MET A 204 13.02 -11.27 15.41
CA MET A 204 13.17 -12.42 16.31
C MET A 204 14.09 -13.48 15.71
N LYS A 205 13.88 -13.86 14.44
CA LYS A 205 14.74 -14.82 13.76
C LYS A 205 16.18 -14.32 13.68
N GLY A 206 16.41 -13.05 13.37
CA GLY A 206 17.75 -12.45 13.36
C GLY A 206 18.43 -12.52 14.72
N LEU A 207 17.72 -12.17 15.79
CA LEU A 207 18.23 -12.22 17.17
C LEU A 207 18.54 -13.65 17.65
N ALA A 208 17.86 -14.65 17.10
CA ALA A 208 18.07 -16.05 17.45
C ALA A 208 19.20 -16.72 16.65
N GLN A 209 19.65 -16.13 15.54
CA GLN A 209 20.69 -16.71 14.69
C GLN A 209 21.95 -17.02 15.52
N GLY A 210 22.40 -18.27 15.47
CA GLY A 210 23.58 -18.74 16.20
C GLY A 210 23.30 -19.25 17.62
N SER A 211 22.04 -19.26 18.07
CA SER A 211 21.65 -19.84 19.38
C SER A 211 20.44 -20.76 19.25
N SER A 212 20.70 -22.07 19.17
CA SER A 212 19.66 -23.11 19.07
C SER A 212 18.67 -23.08 20.24
N THR A 213 19.14 -22.69 21.44
CA THR A 213 18.31 -22.54 22.64
C THR A 213 17.33 -21.38 22.55
N VAL A 214 17.75 -20.24 21.98
CA VAL A 214 16.88 -19.07 21.76
C VAL A 214 15.91 -19.36 20.62
N GLU A 215 16.37 -19.99 19.53
CA GLU A 215 15.52 -20.41 18.42
C GLU A 215 14.40 -21.35 18.88
N GLN A 216 14.71 -22.34 19.72
CA GLN A 216 13.71 -23.28 20.25
C GLN A 216 12.69 -22.57 21.15
N ARG A 217 13.15 -21.69 22.04
CA ARG A 217 12.28 -20.92 22.95
C ARG A 217 11.33 -20.00 22.18
N MET A 218 11.81 -19.38 21.10
CA MET A 218 11.00 -18.57 20.20
C MET A 218 9.94 -19.38 19.46
N ARG A 219 10.26 -20.59 18.99
CA ARG A 219 9.27 -21.47 18.33
C ARG A 219 8.13 -21.83 19.28
N GLU A 220 8.41 -21.97 20.57
CA GLU A 220 7.41 -22.29 21.60
C GLU A 220 6.56 -21.08 22.00
N THR A 221 7.11 -19.85 21.97
CA THR A 221 6.39 -18.61 22.31
C THR A 221 5.68 -17.96 21.13
N ALA A 222 6.13 -18.19 19.89
CA ALA A 222 5.48 -17.69 18.69
C ALA A 222 4.10 -18.33 18.56
N ARG A 223 3.03 -17.53 18.69
CA ARG A 223 1.69 -17.97 18.31
C ARG A 223 1.76 -18.42 16.83
N PRO A 224 1.36 -19.65 16.50
CA PRO A 224 1.56 -20.18 15.16
C PRO A 224 0.82 -19.33 14.13
N TRP A 225 1.59 -18.65 13.29
CA TRP A 225 1.11 -17.72 12.28
C TRP A 225 0.30 -18.42 11.16
N TRP A 226 0.51 -19.73 10.97
CA TRP A 226 -0.30 -20.55 10.06
C TRP A 226 -1.74 -20.78 10.54
N LYS A 227 -2.06 -20.54 11.82
CA LYS A 227 -3.44 -20.66 12.32
C LYS A 227 -4.37 -19.52 11.86
N PHE A 228 -3.84 -18.50 11.18
CA PHE A 228 -4.63 -17.41 10.61
C PHE A 228 -5.08 -17.65 9.16
N TRP A 229 -4.76 -18.83 8.61
CA TRP A 229 -5.17 -19.28 7.28
C TRP A 229 -6.32 -20.31 7.29
N ASN A 230 -6.88 -20.60 8.48
CA ASN A 230 -8.06 -21.45 8.65
C ASN A 230 -9.31 -20.62 8.95
#